data_AF-A0A820JP51-F1
#
_entry.id   AF-A0A820JP51-F1
#
_cell.length_a   1.000
_cell.length_b   1.000
_cell.length_c   1.000
_cell.angle_alpha   90.00
_cell.angle_beta   90.00
_cell.angle_gamma   90.00
#
_symmetry.space_group_name_H-M   'P 1'
#
loop_
_entity.id
_entity.type
_entity.pdbx_description
1 polymer ?
#
loop_
_entity_poly.entity_id
_entity_poly.type
_entity_poly.pdbx_seq_one_letter_code
_entity_poly.pdbx_strand_id
1 'polypeptide(L)'
;KRLTEKVIHKQIRSLVPESQAYIELLRLEQNLDSVLMRKRLDLQETLKRPQKIKKKLRIFISHQYPVRFDSDTASMDDEQIQYWEMRVEGRLLDDSNTTKYDQGKAKRKFSSFFRSLVIELDKDLYGPDNHLVEWHRTNATAETDGFQVRRPGDQNVKCTILMVLDHSPPQFRLDARLARLLSI
;
A
#
# COMPACT_ATOMS: atom_id res chain seq x y z
N LYS A 1 -25.36 -15.32 32.02
CA LYS A 1 -25.34 -16.48 32.96
C LYS A 1 -24.70 -16.03 34.26
N ARG A 2 -25.32 -16.29 35.42
CA ARG A 2 -24.85 -15.78 36.72
C ARG A 2 -23.71 -16.66 37.23
N LEU A 3 -22.62 -16.05 37.73
CA LEU A 3 -21.46 -16.78 38.26
C LEU A 3 -21.83 -17.70 39.44
N THR A 4 -22.89 -17.35 40.16
CA THR A 4 -23.40 -18.06 41.34
C THR A 4 -24.03 -19.41 41.02
N GLU A 5 -24.40 -19.68 39.77
CA GLU A 5 -24.98 -20.97 39.34
C GLU A 5 -23.93 -22.08 39.19
N LYS A 6 -22.64 -21.73 39.10
CA LYS A 6 -21.53 -22.68 38.91
C LYS A 6 -20.85 -23.12 40.22
N VAL A 7 -21.27 -22.60 41.38
CA VAL A 7 -20.60 -22.86 42.66
C VAL A 7 -21.40 -23.87 43.49
N ILE A 8 -20.78 -25.00 43.83
CA ILE A 8 -21.39 -26.06 44.66
C ILE A 8 -21.54 -25.59 46.11
N HIS A 9 -22.68 -25.90 46.74
CA HIS A 9 -22.94 -25.59 48.15
C HIS A 9 -21.99 -26.33 49.10
N LYS A 10 -21.55 -25.67 50.18
CA LYS A 10 -20.50 -26.17 51.08
C LYS A 10 -20.81 -27.53 51.73
N GLN A 11 -22.08 -27.83 51.99
CA GLN A 11 -22.53 -29.10 52.57
C GLN A 11 -22.38 -30.28 51.58
N ILE A 12 -22.62 -30.05 50.29
CA ILE A 12 -22.47 -31.08 49.24
C ILE A 12 -20.98 -31.36 49.00
N ARG A 13 -20.13 -30.33 49.18
CA ARG A 13 -18.67 -30.43 49.05
C ARG A 13 -18.01 -31.38 50.05
N SER A 14 -18.54 -31.48 51.28
CA SER A 14 -18.01 -32.41 52.29
C SER A 14 -18.49 -33.85 52.10
N LEU A 15 -19.62 -34.05 51.40
CA LEU A 15 -20.22 -35.36 51.17
C LEU A 15 -19.63 -36.08 49.97
N VAL A 16 -19.17 -35.35 48.95
CA VAL A 16 -18.70 -35.92 47.68
C VAL A 16 -17.25 -35.53 47.42
N PRO A 17 -16.28 -36.46 47.50
CA PRO A 17 -14.86 -36.16 47.29
C PRO A 17 -14.54 -35.69 45.85
N GLU A 18 -15.28 -36.11 44.82
CA GLU A 18 -15.09 -35.61 43.44
C GLU A 18 -15.40 -34.11 43.28
N SER A 19 -16.08 -33.49 44.26
CA SER A 19 -16.38 -32.05 44.23
C SER A 19 -15.13 -31.17 44.24
N GLN A 20 -14.00 -31.65 44.76
CA GLN A 20 -12.73 -30.92 44.72
C GLN A 20 -12.17 -30.81 43.30
N ALA A 21 -12.24 -31.89 42.53
CA ALA A 21 -11.81 -31.91 41.13
C ALA A 21 -12.66 -30.97 40.26
N TYR A 22 -13.98 -30.91 40.52
CA TYR A 22 -14.86 -29.95 39.84
C TYR A 22 -14.46 -28.49 40.13
N ILE A 23 -14.12 -28.15 41.38
CA ILE A 23 -13.67 -26.80 41.75
C ILE A 23 -12.34 -26.45 41.09
N GLU A 24 -11.43 -27.42 41.01
CA GLU A 24 -10.15 -27.25 40.32
C GLU A 24 -10.36 -26.99 38.82
N LEU A 25 -11.24 -27.76 38.17
CA LEU A 25 -11.64 -27.53 36.79
C LEU A 25 -12.28 -26.15 36.58
N LEU A 26 -13.12 -25.69 37.53
CA LEU A 26 -13.73 -24.35 37.46
C LEU A 26 -12.69 -23.24 37.58
N ARG A 27 -11.69 -23.39 38.45
CA ARG A 27 -10.56 -22.44 38.55
C ARG A 27 -9.72 -22.45 37.28
N LEU A 28 -9.50 -23.64 36.71
CA LEU A 28 -8.76 -23.79 35.47
C LEU A 28 -9.50 -23.14 34.30
N GLU A 29 -10.83 -23.30 34.19
CA GLU A 29 -11.69 -22.57 33.26
C GLU A 29 -11.51 -21.06 33.43
N GLN A 30 -11.64 -20.53 34.65
CA GLN A 30 -11.47 -19.10 34.93
C GLN A 30 -10.08 -18.57 34.55
N ASN A 31 -9.03 -19.33 34.84
CA ASN A 31 -7.66 -18.97 34.48
C ASN A 31 -7.46 -19.00 32.96
N LEU A 32 -7.98 -20.02 32.27
CA LEU A 32 -7.93 -20.12 30.81
C LEU A 32 -8.69 -18.97 30.16
N ASP A 33 -9.91 -18.67 30.62
CA ASP A 33 -10.71 -17.56 30.11
C ASP A 33 -9.98 -16.23 30.28
N SER A 34 -9.34 -16.01 31.44
CA SER A 34 -8.53 -14.83 31.70
C SER A 34 -7.35 -14.71 30.73
N VAL A 35 -6.59 -15.80 30.55
CA VAL A 35 -5.44 -15.84 29.64
C VAL A 35 -5.88 -15.64 28.19
N LEU A 36 -6.96 -16.30 27.77
CA LEU A 36 -7.50 -16.21 26.42
C LEU A 36 -7.98 -14.79 26.12
N MET A 37 -8.72 -14.17 27.04
CA MET A 37 -9.19 -12.80 26.90
C MET A 37 -8.03 -11.82 26.83
N ARG A 38 -7.00 -11.99 27.68
CA ARG A 38 -5.78 -11.19 27.63
C ARG A 38 -5.07 -11.33 26.28
N LYS A 39 -4.86 -12.56 25.80
CA LYS A 39 -4.22 -12.81 24.50
C LYS A 39 -5.03 -12.26 23.34
N ARG A 40 -6.35 -12.33 23.39
CA ARG A 40 -7.24 -11.72 22.40
C ARG A 40 -7.06 -10.20 22.37
N LEU A 41 -6.99 -9.54 23.54
CA LEU A 41 -6.75 -8.10 23.63
C LEU A 41 -5.35 -7.73 23.12
N ASP A 42 -4.31 -8.49 23.49
CA ASP A 42 -2.94 -8.28 23.01
C ASP A 42 -2.85 -8.39 21.48
N LEU A 43 -3.51 -9.39 20.89
CA LEU A 43 -3.59 -9.55 19.43
C LEU A 43 -4.36 -8.39 18.79
N GLN A 44 -5.48 -7.98 19.37
CA GLN A 44 -6.25 -6.85 18.87
C GLN A 44 -5.45 -5.54 18.93
N GLU A 45 -4.66 -5.31 19.98
CA GLU A 45 -3.79 -4.15 20.09
C GLU A 45 -2.61 -4.22 19.10
N THR A 46 -1.99 -5.38 18.96
CA THR A 46 -0.88 -5.59 18.02
C THR A 46 -1.34 -5.37 16.57
N LEU A 47 -2.53 -5.86 16.21
CA LEU A 47 -3.12 -5.64 14.89
C LEU A 47 -3.44 -4.16 14.62
N LYS A 48 -3.69 -3.35 15.66
CA LYS A 48 -3.85 -1.89 15.51
C LYS A 48 -2.52 -1.18 15.21
N ARG A 49 -1.37 -1.81 15.48
CA ARG A 49 -0.04 -1.27 15.19
C ARG A 49 0.67 -2.15 14.16
N PRO A 50 0.23 -2.14 12.89
CA PRO A 50 0.87 -2.95 11.86
C PRO A 50 2.34 -2.58 11.73
N GLN A 51 3.23 -3.56 11.93
CA GLN A 51 4.66 -3.39 11.74
C GLN A 51 4.97 -3.22 10.25
N LYS A 52 5.39 -2.01 9.86
CA LYS A 52 5.76 -1.72 8.47
C LYS A 52 7.20 -2.10 8.21
N ILE A 53 7.41 -2.94 7.20
CA ILE A 53 8.74 -3.28 6.68
C ILE A 53 9.12 -2.22 5.65
N LYS A 54 10.27 -1.57 5.83
CA LYS A 54 10.83 -0.66 4.82
C LYS A 54 11.43 -1.50 3.69
N LYS A 55 10.98 -1.28 2.45
CA LYS A 55 11.54 -1.89 1.25
C LYS A 55 11.94 -0.79 0.26
N LYS A 56 12.93 -1.05 -0.60
CA LYS A 56 13.40 -0.09 -1.60
C LYS A 56 12.57 -0.25 -2.88
N LEU A 57 11.83 0.78 -3.27
CA LEU A 57 11.16 0.84 -4.57
C LEU A 57 12.11 1.47 -5.59
N ARG A 58 12.33 0.82 -6.74
CA ARG A 58 13.09 1.38 -7.86
C ARG A 58 12.12 1.82 -8.95
N ILE A 59 12.27 3.06 -9.40
CA ILE A 59 11.44 3.67 -10.44
C ILE A 59 12.32 3.86 -11.68
N PHE A 60 11.78 3.51 -12.85
CA PHE A 60 12.39 3.69 -14.16
C PHE A 60 11.54 4.67 -14.95
N ILE A 61 12.18 5.69 -15.51
CA ILE A 61 11.54 6.66 -16.40
C ILE A 61 12.27 6.54 -17.72
N SER A 62 11.55 6.11 -18.75
CA SER A 62 12.07 5.98 -20.11
C SER A 62 11.19 6.77 -21.06
N HIS A 63 11.79 7.35 -22.09
CA HIS A 63 11.06 7.92 -23.22
C HIS A 63 11.50 7.21 -24.50
N GLN A 64 10.59 7.11 -25.45
CA GLN A 64 10.81 6.56 -26.78
C GLN A 64 10.21 7.51 -27.80
N TYR A 65 10.99 7.78 -28.84
CA TYR A 65 10.55 8.54 -30.01
C TYR A 65 10.69 7.62 -31.22
N PRO A 66 9.60 6.94 -31.63
CA PRO A 66 9.66 6.04 -32.77
C PRO A 66 9.85 6.86 -34.05
N VAL A 67 11.02 6.72 -34.66
CA VAL A 67 11.28 7.27 -35.99
C VAL A 67 10.58 6.37 -37.00
N ARG A 68 9.57 6.88 -37.70
CA ARG A 68 9.02 6.19 -38.87
C ARG A 68 10.02 6.35 -40.00
N PHE A 69 10.62 5.24 -40.44
CA PHE A 69 11.35 5.19 -41.69
C PHE A 69 10.31 5.02 -42.79
N ASP A 70 10.21 5.99 -43.69
CA ASP A 70 9.37 5.89 -44.86
C ASP A 70 9.79 4.69 -45.69
N SER A 71 8.95 3.65 -45.68
CA SER A 71 9.00 2.60 -46.69
C SER A 71 7.61 2.49 -47.31
N ASP A 72 7.47 3.19 -48.43
CA ASP A 72 6.59 2.88 -49.56
C ASP A 72 5.18 2.37 -49.22
N THR A 73 4.22 3.31 -49.12
CA THR A 73 2.78 3.25 -49.48
C THR A 73 1.87 3.87 -48.42
N ALA A 74 1.63 5.18 -48.52
CA ALA A 74 0.34 5.78 -48.20
C ALA A 74 0.29 7.23 -48.70
N SER A 75 -0.59 7.48 -49.67
CA SER A 75 -1.37 8.69 -49.92
C SER A 75 -0.92 10.02 -49.27
N MET A 76 -0.68 11.00 -50.14
CA MET A 76 -0.83 12.44 -49.88
C MET A 76 -2.13 12.69 -49.07
N ASP A 77 -2.06 13.60 -48.09
CA ASP A 77 -3.17 14.22 -47.35
C ASP A 77 -3.47 13.75 -45.92
N ASP A 78 -2.46 13.36 -45.13
CA ASP A 78 -2.57 13.46 -43.66
C ASP A 78 -1.26 14.07 -43.11
N GLU A 79 -1.34 15.26 -42.50
CA GLU A 79 -0.25 15.82 -41.70
C GLU A 79 0.20 14.76 -40.70
N GLN A 80 1.35 14.14 -40.96
CA GLN A 80 1.75 12.95 -40.24
C GLN A 80 2.30 13.36 -38.86
N ILE A 81 1.40 13.51 -37.89
CA ILE A 81 1.72 13.97 -36.54
C ILE A 81 2.63 12.95 -35.85
N GLN A 82 3.88 13.35 -35.68
CA GLN A 82 4.89 12.60 -34.96
C GLN A 82 4.58 12.60 -33.46
N TYR A 83 4.89 11.50 -32.76
CA TYR A 83 4.55 11.32 -31.36
C TYR A 83 5.73 10.80 -30.56
N TRP A 84 5.78 11.16 -29.28
CA TRP A 84 6.66 10.54 -28.31
C TRP A 84 5.85 9.77 -27.28
N GLU A 85 6.50 8.77 -26.69
CA GLU A 85 5.98 7.99 -25.57
C GLU A 85 6.91 8.11 -24.38
N MET A 86 6.35 8.37 -23.20
CA MET A 86 7.05 8.28 -21.93
C MET A 86 6.41 7.22 -21.05
N ARG A 87 7.25 6.44 -20.39
CA ARG A 87 6.85 5.33 -19.55
C ARG A 87 7.48 5.46 -18.18
N VAL A 88 6.65 5.39 -17.16
CA VAL A 88 7.02 5.42 -15.75
C VAL A 88 6.66 4.07 -15.16
N GLU A 89 7.67 3.26 -14.88
CA GLU A 89 7.52 1.92 -14.31
C GLU A 89 8.20 1.84 -12.95
N GLY A 90 7.81 0.89 -12.12
CA GLY A 90 8.57 0.61 -10.92
C GLY A 90 8.46 -0.81 -10.42
N ARG A 91 9.47 -1.21 -9.67
CA ARG A 91 9.54 -2.54 -9.06
C ARG A 91 10.15 -2.46 -7.68
N LEU A 92 9.65 -3.28 -6.78
CA LEU A 92 10.24 -3.44 -5.46
C LEU A 92 11.54 -4.22 -5.59
N LEU A 93 12.61 -3.73 -4.96
CA LEU A 93 13.84 -4.48 -4.84
C LEU A 93 13.67 -5.49 -3.72
N ASP A 94 13.95 -6.75 -4.03
CA ASP A 94 13.99 -7.81 -3.04
C ASP A 94 15.22 -7.59 -2.16
N ASP A 95 15.02 -7.66 -0.84
CA ASP A 95 16.13 -7.63 0.10
C ASP A 95 16.80 -9.01 0.08
N SER A 96 18.13 -9.08 0.14
CA SER A 96 18.86 -10.36 0.05
C SER A 96 18.51 -11.34 1.17
N ASN A 97 17.85 -10.85 2.22
CA ASN A 97 17.37 -11.62 3.37
C ASN A 97 15.93 -12.16 3.22
N THR A 98 15.31 -12.01 2.04
CA THR A 98 13.93 -12.44 1.80
C THR A 98 13.88 -13.97 1.65
N THR A 99 13.30 -14.67 2.64
CA THR A 99 13.13 -16.13 2.60
C THR A 99 12.30 -16.57 1.39
N LYS A 100 12.60 -17.73 0.80
CA LYS A 100 11.86 -18.32 -0.36
C LYS A 100 10.34 -18.39 -0.15
N TYR A 101 9.87 -18.39 1.10
CA TYR A 101 8.44 -18.35 1.46
C TYR A 101 7.72 -17.05 1.06
N ASP A 102 8.43 -15.91 1.01
CA ASP A 102 7.81 -14.60 0.67
C ASP A 102 7.80 -14.35 -0.85
N GLN A 103 8.53 -15.16 -1.63
CA GLN A 103 8.60 -15.07 -3.10
C GLN A 103 7.34 -15.61 -3.80
N GLY A 104 6.54 -16.42 -3.11
CA GLY A 104 5.27 -16.95 -3.61
C GLY A 104 4.06 -16.03 -3.42
N LYS A 105 4.21 -14.91 -2.70
CA LYS A 105 3.14 -13.91 -2.58
C LYS A 105 3.11 -13.03 -3.81
N ALA A 106 1.92 -12.74 -4.32
CA ALA A 106 1.71 -11.82 -5.43
C ALA A 106 2.48 -10.51 -5.18
N LYS A 107 3.44 -10.20 -6.06
CA LYS A 107 4.22 -8.97 -5.97
C LYS A 107 3.25 -7.80 -6.07
N ARG A 108 3.28 -6.93 -5.06
CA ARG A 108 2.50 -5.70 -5.06
C ARG A 108 2.85 -4.87 -6.29
N LYS A 109 1.82 -4.41 -6.98
CA LYS A 109 1.96 -3.59 -8.19
C LYS A 109 2.54 -2.22 -7.88
N PHE A 110 3.26 -1.63 -8.85
CA PHE A 110 3.86 -0.29 -8.72
C PHE A 110 2.86 0.78 -8.26
N SER A 111 1.71 0.87 -8.93
CA SER A 111 0.65 1.83 -8.61
C SER A 111 0.08 1.66 -7.19
N SER A 112 0.17 0.46 -6.59
CA SER A 112 -0.36 0.18 -5.24
C SER A 112 0.35 0.96 -4.13
N PHE A 113 1.53 1.53 -4.41
CA PHE A 113 2.32 2.31 -3.46
C PHE A 113 2.00 3.81 -3.48
N PHE A 114 1.24 4.28 -4.47
CA PHE A 114 0.95 5.69 -4.67
C PHE A 114 -0.54 5.96 -4.55
N ARG A 115 -0.88 7.09 -3.93
CA ARG A 115 -2.23 7.63 -3.88
C ARG A 115 -2.54 8.42 -5.14
N SER A 116 -1.55 9.15 -5.66
CA SER A 116 -1.68 9.90 -6.90
C SER A 116 -0.34 10.06 -7.61
N LEU A 117 -0.42 10.20 -8.92
CA LEU A 117 0.70 10.50 -9.81
C LEU A 117 0.24 11.60 -10.77
N VAL A 118 1.03 12.65 -10.89
CA VAL A 118 0.76 13.78 -11.79
C VAL A 118 2.00 14.01 -12.64
N ILE A 119 1.80 14.11 -13.95
CA ILE A 119 2.83 14.46 -14.92
C ILE A 119 2.44 15.79 -15.52
N GLU A 120 3.24 16.80 -15.24
CA GLU A 120 3.12 18.14 -15.79
C GLU A 120 4.12 18.29 -16.93
N LEU A 121 3.62 18.61 -18.12
CA LEU A 121 4.37 18.92 -19.32
C LEU A 121 4.44 20.45 -19.49
N ASP A 122 5.22 20.90 -20.45
CA ASP A 122 5.31 22.32 -20.79
C ASP A 122 3.94 22.86 -21.25
N LYS A 123 3.43 23.84 -20.49
CA LYS A 123 2.13 24.49 -20.73
C LYS A 123 2.14 25.31 -22.01
N ASP A 124 3.28 25.90 -22.39
CA ASP A 124 3.37 26.73 -23.58
C ASP A 124 3.32 25.88 -24.86
N LEU A 125 3.78 24.63 -24.79
CA LEU A 125 3.77 23.70 -25.92
C LEU A 125 2.42 22.96 -26.09
N TYR A 126 1.82 22.51 -24.99
CA TYR A 126 0.60 21.68 -25.02
C TYR A 126 -0.69 22.45 -24.69
N GLY A 127 -0.58 23.70 -24.26
CA GLY A 127 -1.71 24.49 -23.80
C GLY A 127 -2.24 24.05 -22.42
N PRO A 128 -3.21 24.79 -21.88
CA PRO A 128 -3.72 24.58 -20.52
C PRO A 128 -4.40 23.24 -20.30
N ASP A 129 -4.94 22.59 -21.33
CA ASP A 129 -5.77 21.39 -21.16
C ASP A 129 -5.00 20.08 -21.36
N ASN A 130 -3.92 20.08 -22.16
CA ASN A 130 -3.20 18.84 -22.53
C ASN A 130 -1.85 18.66 -21.83
N HIS A 131 -1.35 19.70 -21.16
CA HIS A 131 -0.07 19.67 -20.46
C HIS A 131 -0.10 18.81 -19.18
N LEU A 132 -1.28 18.51 -18.63
CA LEU A 132 -1.40 17.81 -17.35
C LEU A 132 -1.96 16.39 -17.55
N VAL A 133 -1.30 15.41 -16.94
CA VAL A 133 -1.79 14.02 -16.86
C VAL A 133 -1.88 13.63 -15.39
N GLU A 134 -3.10 13.43 -14.91
CA GLU A 134 -3.36 13.08 -13.51
C GLU A 134 -3.90 11.66 -13.39
N TRP A 135 -3.33 10.91 -12.45
CA TRP A 135 -3.84 9.63 -12.02
C TRP A 135 -4.07 9.67 -10.51
N HIS A 136 -5.30 9.36 -10.11
CA HIS A 136 -5.68 9.22 -8.71
C HIS A 136 -6.17 7.81 -8.44
N ARG A 137 -5.64 7.19 -7.39
CA ARG A 137 -6.10 5.88 -6.94
C ARG A 137 -7.52 6.01 -6.38
N THR A 138 -8.42 5.15 -6.85
CA THR A 138 -9.76 4.97 -6.28
C THR A 138 -10.00 3.51 -5.97
N ASN A 139 -11.09 3.19 -5.27
CA ASN A 139 -11.44 1.79 -4.96
C ASN A 139 -11.71 0.94 -6.21
N ALA A 140 -11.96 1.58 -7.36
CA ALA A 140 -12.25 0.91 -8.63
C ALA A 140 -11.04 0.87 -9.59
N THR A 141 -9.96 1.61 -9.33
CA THR A 141 -8.80 1.61 -10.24
C THR A 141 -8.04 0.30 -10.14
N ALA A 142 -7.84 -0.36 -11.29
CA ALA A 142 -6.97 -1.52 -11.39
C ALA A 142 -5.50 -1.13 -11.14
N GLU A 143 -4.79 -1.95 -10.37
CA GLU A 143 -3.38 -1.72 -10.08
C GLU A 143 -2.50 -2.14 -11.26
N THR A 144 -1.68 -1.22 -11.76
CA THR A 144 -0.70 -1.42 -12.84
C THR A 144 0.74 -1.32 -12.35
N ASP A 145 1.67 -1.89 -13.13
CA ASP A 145 3.13 -1.81 -12.87
C ASP A 145 3.81 -0.61 -13.53
N GLY A 146 3.08 0.13 -14.35
CA GLY A 146 3.57 1.34 -14.98
C GLY A 146 2.47 2.19 -15.59
N PHE A 147 2.86 3.40 -15.95
CA PHE A 147 2.04 4.38 -16.65
C PHE A 147 2.72 4.75 -17.96
N GLN A 148 1.95 4.84 -19.04
CA GLN A 148 2.41 5.19 -20.36
C GLN A 148 1.66 6.44 -20.82
N VAL A 149 2.41 7.47 -21.21
CA VAL A 149 1.88 8.73 -21.72
C VAL A 149 2.38 8.91 -23.14
N ARG A 150 1.44 9.16 -24.06
CA ARG A 150 1.74 9.46 -25.46
C ARG A 150 1.22 10.85 -25.80
N ARG A 151 2.06 11.66 -26.44
CA ARG A 151 1.72 13.01 -26.88
C ARG A 151 2.30 13.30 -28.26
N PRO A 152 1.61 14.13 -29.07
CA PRO A 152 2.14 14.59 -30.34
C PRO A 152 3.28 15.59 -30.10
N GLY A 153 4.24 15.64 -31.01
CA GLY A 153 5.35 16.58 -30.96
C GLY A 153 6.69 15.92 -31.27
N ASP A 154 7.57 16.74 -31.83
CA ASP A 154 8.94 16.43 -32.24
C ASP A 154 9.99 17.24 -31.45
N GLN A 155 9.53 18.15 -30.59
CA GLN A 155 10.40 19.00 -29.77
C GLN A 155 10.69 18.39 -28.40
N ASN A 156 11.80 18.81 -27.81
CA ASN A 156 12.14 18.45 -26.44
C ASN A 156 11.18 19.12 -25.45
N VAL A 157 10.55 18.32 -24.60
CA VAL A 157 9.57 18.76 -23.60
C VAL A 157 10.16 18.63 -22.21
N LYS A 158 10.06 19.68 -21.41
CA LYS A 158 10.35 19.59 -19.97
C LYS A 158 9.16 18.98 -19.24
N CYS A 159 9.42 17.97 -18.42
CA CYS A 159 8.38 17.28 -17.65
C CYS A 159 8.69 17.32 -16.16
N THR A 160 7.68 17.59 -15.34
CA THR A 160 7.73 17.47 -13.88
C THR A 160 6.83 16.32 -13.45
N ILE A 161 7.39 15.35 -12.72
CA ILE A 161 6.64 14.18 -12.25
C ILE A 161 6.47 14.28 -10.74
N LEU A 162 5.22 14.34 -10.30
CA LEU A 162 4.82 14.42 -8.90
C LEU A 162 4.19 13.09 -8.49
N MET A 163 4.75 12.44 -7.48
CA MET A 163 4.26 11.15 -6.98
C MET A 163 3.97 11.25 -5.49
N VAL A 164 2.73 10.94 -5.10
CA VAL A 164 2.29 10.97 -3.70
C VAL A 164 2.16 9.53 -3.19
N LEU A 165 2.97 9.17 -2.20
CA LEU A 165 2.94 7.85 -1.59
C LEU A 165 1.65 7.63 -0.77
N ASP A 166 1.13 6.40 -0.83
CA ASP A 166 -0.03 5.99 -0.06
C ASP A 166 0.39 5.49 1.34
N HIS A 167 0.47 6.42 2.29
CA HIS A 167 0.78 6.11 3.68
C HIS A 167 -0.52 5.92 4.49
N SER A 168 -0.66 4.75 5.12
CA SER A 168 -1.70 4.48 6.13
C SER A 168 -1.07 4.07 7.46
N PRO A 169 -1.10 4.90 8.52
CA PRO A 169 -1.72 6.23 8.58
C PRO A 169 -0.97 7.27 7.72
N PRO A 170 -1.65 8.37 7.30
CA PRO A 170 -1.04 9.47 6.58
C PRO A 170 0.17 10.03 7.34
N GLN A 171 1.27 10.25 6.64
CA GLN A 171 2.48 10.86 7.20
C GLN A 171 2.58 12.29 6.67
N PHE A 172 2.86 13.22 7.57
CA PHE A 172 3.02 14.63 7.24
C PHE A 172 4.45 15.04 7.56
N ARG A 173 5.03 15.87 6.70
CA ARG A 173 6.28 16.55 6.98
C ARG A 173 5.95 17.89 7.62
N LEU A 174 6.38 18.09 8.86
CA LEU A 174 6.20 19.35 9.56
C LEU A 174 7.10 20.43 8.95
N ASP A 175 6.65 21.68 9.03
CA ASP A 175 7.51 22.83 8.75
C ASP A 175 8.72 22.83 9.70
N ALA A 176 9.88 23.27 9.20
CA ALA A 176 11.14 23.21 9.96
C ALA A 176 11.07 23.96 11.30
N ARG A 177 10.27 25.04 11.38
CA ARG A 177 10.11 25.81 12.62
C ARG A 177 9.26 25.05 13.63
N LEU A 178 8.19 24.39 13.18
CA LEU A 178 7.31 23.59 14.01
C LEU A 178 7.98 22.29 14.47
N ALA A 179 8.70 21.62 13.57
CA ALA A 179 9.53 20.45 13.86
C ALA A 179 10.51 20.73 15.01
N ARG A 180 11.21 21.87 14.94
CA ARG A 180 12.14 22.29 15.99
C ARG A 180 11.45 22.54 17.33
N LEU A 181 10.27 23.16 17.33
CA LEU A 181 9.51 23.42 18.55
C LEU A 181 9.04 22.10 19.21
N LEU A 182 8.56 21.16 18.40
CA LEU A 182 8.03 19.87 18.86
C LEU A 182 9.12 18.81 19.10
N SER A 183 10.37 19.09 18.72
CA SER A 183 11.49 18.15 18.77
C SER A 183 11.24 16.83 18.01
N ILE A 184 10.58 16.93 16.84
CA ILE A 184 10.27 15.81 15.92
C ILE A 184 10.77 16.15 14.52
#